data_AF-A0A969NFP7-F1
#
_entry.id   AF-A0A969NFP7-F1
#
_cell.length_a   1.000
_cell.length_b   1.000
_cell.length_c   1.000
_cell.angle_alpha   90.00
_cell.angle_beta   90.00
_cell.angle_gamma   90.00
#
_symmetry.space_group_name_H-M   'P 1'
#
loop_
_entity.id
_entity.type
_entity.pdbx_description
1 polymer ?
#
loop_
_entity_poly.entity_id
_entity_poly.type
_entity_poly.pdbx_seq_one_letter_code
_entity_poly.pdbx_strand_id
1 'polypeptide(L)' 'MENLFIQGNTDTPTISFDTHKNSFEVSGKIMPEDAAKCFEPMRNWFIDHGKLLKNQTKIVF' A
#
# COMPACT_ATOMS: atom_id res chain seq x y z
N MET A 1 8.36 -8.18 -10.11
CA MET A 1 7.70 -7.56 -8.95
C MET A 1 6.41 -6.98 -9.48
N GLU A 2 5.28 -7.22 -8.82
CA GLU A 2 3.97 -6.74 -9.28
C GLU A 2 3.65 -5.40 -8.61
N ASN A 3 3.17 -4.44 -9.40
CA ASN A 3 2.70 -3.18 -8.88
C ASN A 3 1.30 -3.37 -8.26
N LEU A 4 1.02 -2.65 -7.18
CA LEU A 4 -0.32 -2.61 -6.59
C LEU A 4 -0.91 -1.23 -6.79
N PHE A 5 -2.09 -1.17 -7.39
CA PHE A 5 -2.86 0.05 -7.46
C PHE A 5 -4.28 -0.23 -7.00
N ILE A 6 -4.68 0.40 -5.91
CA ILE A 6 -6.03 0.36 -5.36
C ILE A 6 -6.51 1.80 -5.30
N GLN A 7 -7.54 2.11 -6.09
CA GLN A 7 -8.18 3.41 -6.03
C GLN A 7 -9.00 3.52 -4.75
N GLY A 8 -8.65 4.49 -3.91
CA GLY A 8 -9.41 4.79 -2.70
C GLY A 8 -10.70 5.53 -3.01
N ASN A 9 -11.56 5.60 -1.99
CA ASN A 9 -12.81 6.36 -2.00
C ASN A 9 -12.98 7.11 -0.66
N THR A 10 -14.19 7.55 -0.33
CA THR A 10 -14.48 8.27 0.92
C THR A 10 -14.13 7.48 2.19
N ASP A 11 -14.11 6.15 2.10
CA ASP A 11 -13.99 5.23 3.22
C ASP A 11 -12.70 4.39 3.18
N THR A 12 -11.98 4.41 2.05
CA THR A 12 -10.77 3.61 1.81
C THR A 12 -9.66 4.45 1.18
N PRO A 13 -8.39 4.27 1.57
CA PRO A 13 -7.30 5.08 1.07
C PRO A 13 -6.93 4.63 -0.34
N THR A 14 -6.30 5.53 -1.10
CA THR A 14 -5.63 5.14 -2.34
C THR A 14 -4.29 4.51 -2.00
N ILE A 15 -4.01 3.35 -2.56
CA ILE A 15 -2.74 2.62 -2.37
C ILE A 15 -2.06 2.52 -3.74
N SER A 16 -0.85 3.03 -3.85
CA SER A 16 -0.06 3.04 -5.09
C SER A 16 1.36 2.57 -4.81
N PHE A 17 1.64 1.31 -5.15
CA PHE A 17 2.93 0.66 -4.98
C PHE A 17 3.57 0.43 -6.34
N ASP A 18 4.63 1.20 -6.59
CA ASP A 18 5.42 1.12 -7.80
C ASP A 18 6.75 0.45 -7.46
N THR A 19 6.87 -0.82 -7.85
CA THR A 19 8.06 -1.63 -7.59
C THR A 19 9.22 -1.26 -8.52
N HIS A 20 8.97 -0.61 -9.65
CA HIS A 20 10.02 -0.11 -10.53
C HIS A 20 10.68 1.14 -9.96
N LYS A 21 9.88 2.01 -9.32
CA LYS A 21 10.36 3.21 -8.63
C LYS A 21 10.72 2.95 -7.17
N ASN A 22 10.47 1.75 -6.67
CA ASN A 22 10.67 1.36 -5.27
C ASN A 22 9.97 2.33 -4.30
N SER A 23 8.76 2.76 -4.69
CA SER A 23 7.97 3.79 -4.04
C SER A 23 6.64 3.22 -3.58
N PHE A 24 6.33 3.43 -2.31
CA PHE A 24 5.09 3.00 -1.67
C PHE A 24 4.36 4.24 -1.18
N GLU A 25 3.22 4.52 -1.81
CA GLU A 25 2.37 5.66 -1.46
C GLU A 25 1.01 5.15 -0.97
N VAL A 26 0.58 5.69 0.17
CA VAL A 26 -0.79 5.56 0.67
C VAL A 26 -1.31 6.96 0.90
N SER A 27 -2.35 7.36 0.18
CA SER A 27 -2.85 8.73 0.21
C SER A 27 -4.38 8.78 0.26
N GLY A 28 -4.91 9.81 0.93
CA GLY A 28 -6.34 9.99 1.16
C GLY A 28 -6.68 10.12 2.65
N LYS A 29 -7.69 10.93 2.95
CA LYS A 29 -8.17 11.15 4.32
C LYS A 29 -9.38 10.26 4.56
N ILE A 30 -9.28 9.36 5.54
CA ILE A 30 -10.30 8.34 5.80
C ILE A 30 -10.54 8.10 7.30
N MET A 31 -11.73 7.60 7.62
CA MET A 31 -12.10 7.04 8.93
C MET A 31 -12.75 5.67 8.70
N PRO A 32 -11.96 4.62 8.43
CA PRO A 32 -12.52 3.29 8.21
C PRO A 32 -13.14 2.77 9.52
N GLU A 33 -14.32 2.16 9.40
CA GLU A 33 -14.99 1.48 10.52
C GLU A 33 -14.13 0.31 11.06
N ASP A 34 -13.48 -0.41 10.15
CA ASP A 34 -12.48 -1.44 10.46
C ASP A 34 -11.17 -1.14 9.71
N ALA A 35 -10.23 -0.50 10.42
CA ALA A 35 -8.92 -0.18 9.89
C ALA A 35 -8.11 -1.43 9.50
N ALA A 36 -8.25 -2.54 10.24
CA ALA A 36 -7.47 -3.74 9.98
C ALA A 36 -7.86 -4.36 8.63
N LYS A 37 -9.16 -4.41 8.34
CA LYS A 37 -9.69 -4.87 7.05
C LYS A 37 -9.33 -3.91 5.91
N CYS A 38 -9.38 -2.60 6.17
CA CYS A 38 -9.07 -1.57 5.18
C CYS A 38 -7.62 -1.70 4.63
N PHE A 39 -6.66 -2.00 5.52
CA PHE A 39 -5.25 -2.15 5.17
C PHE A 39 -4.83 -3.58 4.85
N GLU A 40 -5.76 -4.54 4.84
CA GLU A 40 -5.46 -5.95 4.55
C GLU A 40 -4.81 -6.16 3.17
N PRO A 41 -5.28 -5.52 2.07
CA PRO A 41 -4.66 -5.70 0.75
C PRO A 41 -3.20 -5.23 0.72
N MET A 42 -2.91 -4.12 1.39
CA MET A 42 -1.54 -3.62 1.57
C MET A 42 -0.68 -4.62 2.34
N ARG A 43 -1.20 -5.12 3.47
CA ARG A 43 -0.51 -6.11 4.31
C ARG A 43 -0.19 -7.38 3.52
N ASN A 44 -1.16 -7.90 2.77
CA ASN A 44 -1.00 -9.12 1.98
C ASN A 44 0.06 -8.91 0.89
N TRP A 45 0.04 -7.75 0.23
CA TRP A 45 1.08 -7.38 -0.74
C TRP A 45 2.49 -7.35 -0.10
N PHE A 46 2.63 -6.79 1.10
CA PHE A 46 3.92 -6.81 1.82
C PHE A 46 4.32 -8.21 2.30
N ILE A 47 3.39 -9.11 2.61
CA ILE A 47 3.73 -10.50 2.96
C ILE A 47 4.25 -11.24 1.73
N ASP A 48 3.59 -11.07 0.58
CA ASP A 48 3.91 -11.76 -0.65
C ASP A 48 5.19 -11.23 -1.31
N HIS A 49 5.47 -9.94 -1.16
CA HIS A 49 6.60 -9.27 -1.83
C HIS A 49 7.66 -8.69 -0.90
N GLY A 50 7.43 -8.66 0.42
CA GLY A 50 8.34 -8.04 1.40
C GLY A 50 9.70 -8.71 1.52
N LYS A 51 9.79 -10.00 1.19
CA LYS A 51 11.07 -10.73 1.13
C LYS A 51 11.97 -10.27 -0.02
N LEU A 52 11.43 -9.54 -1.00
CA LEU A 52 12.14 -9.05 -2.19
C LEU A 52 12.52 -7.57 -2.10
N LEU A 53 12.12 -6.85 -1.03
CA LEU A 53 12.46 -5.45 -0.84
C LEU A 53 13.97 -5.30 -0.62
N LYS A 54 14.63 -4.56 -1.53
CA LYS A 54 16.05 -4.20 -1.40
C LYS A 54 16.23 -3.13 -0.34
N ASN A 55 17.44 -3.03 0.24
CA ASN A 55 17.86 -2.25 1.42
C ASN A 55 17.43 -0.76 1.53
N GLN A 56 16.74 -0.17 0.56
CA GLN A 56 16.13 1.15 0.66
C GLN A 56 14.71 1.12 0.11
N THR A 57 13.72 1.18 0.99
CA THR A 57 12.31 1.32 0.63
C THR A 57 11.83 2.68 1.13
N LYS A 58 11.31 3.51 0.22
CA LYS A 58 10.74 4.82 0.59
C LYS A 58 9.25 4.66 0.80
N ILE A 59 8.81 4.91 2.04
CA ILE A 59 7.40 4.94 2.42
C ILE A 59 6.99 6.41 2.54
N VAL A 60 5.94 6.81 1.83
CA VAL A 60 5.37 8.16 1.87
C VAL A 60 3.95 8.06 2.41
N PHE A 61 3.65 8.83 3.46
CA PHE A 61 2.34 9.00 4.06
C PHE A 61 1.86 10.44 3.85
#